data_AF-A0A3Q0EIK4-F1
#
_entry.id   AF-A0A3Q0EIK4-F1
#
_cell.length_a   1.000
_cell.length_b   1.000
_cell.length_c   1.000
_cell.angle_alpha   90.00
_cell.angle_beta   90.00
_cell.angle_gamma   90.00
#
_symmetry.space_group_name_H-M   'P 1'
#
loop_
_entity.id
_entity.type
_entity.pdbx_description
1 polymer ?
#
loop_
_entity_poly.entity_id
_entity_poly.type
_entity_poly.pdbx_seq_one_letter_code
_entity_poly.pdbx_strand_id
1 'polypeptide(L)'
;MSGCAADCQYWERLLAKECRLYYLRNGERISVSAASKLLSNMMCQYRGMGLSMGSMICGWDKKGPGLYYVDENGTRLSGNMFSTGSGNTYAYGVMDSGYRPDLTPEEAYDLGRRAIVHATHRDSYSGGVVNMYHMKEDGWVKVECTDVSDLLHQYREANQ
;
A
#
# COMPACT_ATOMS: atom_id res chain seq x y z
N MET A 1 2.66 3.83 3.21
CA MET A 1 2.82 5.09 3.93
C MET A 1 2.97 6.22 2.93
N SER A 2 2.09 7.22 2.96
CA SER A 2 2.23 8.47 2.22
C SER A 2 1.72 9.63 3.10
N GLY A 3 2.22 10.85 2.89
CA GLY A 3 1.97 12.00 3.77
C GLY A 3 3.14 12.27 4.71
N CYS A 4 2.86 12.70 5.93
CA CYS A 4 3.89 12.97 6.93
C CYS A 4 4.52 11.67 7.42
N ALA A 5 5.86 11.58 7.33
CA ALA A 5 6.61 10.38 7.71
C ALA A 5 6.43 10.04 9.20
N ALA A 6 6.43 11.05 10.08
CA ALA A 6 6.28 10.85 11.52
C ALA A 6 4.87 10.32 11.87
N ASP A 7 3.84 10.90 11.26
CA ASP A 7 2.44 10.52 11.49
C ASP A 7 2.21 9.07 11.05
N CYS A 8 2.63 8.72 9.83
CA CYS A 8 2.50 7.36 9.30
C CYS A 8 3.19 6.34 10.22
N GLN A 9 4.47 6.59 10.56
CA GLN A 9 5.26 5.66 11.37
C GLN A 9 4.67 5.48 12.76
N TYR A 10 4.26 6.57 13.42
CA TYR A 10 3.72 6.52 14.77
C TYR A 10 2.38 5.76 14.81
N TRP A 11 1.44 6.15 13.95
CA TRP A 11 0.08 5.62 13.98
C TRP A 11 0.00 4.17 13.45
N GLU A 12 0.77 3.82 12.42
CA GLU A 12 0.84 2.42 11.97
C GLU A 12 1.55 1.51 12.99
N ARG A 13 2.56 2.03 13.70
CA ARG A 13 3.19 1.30 14.81
C ARG A 13 2.25 1.13 16.01
N LEU A 14 1.43 2.14 16.31
CA LEU A 14 0.39 2.05 17.32
C LEU A 14 -0.69 1.03 16.92
N LEU A 15 -1.12 1.04 15.66
CA LEU A 15 -2.01 0.01 15.12
C LEU A 15 -1.41 -1.38 15.31
N ALA A 16 -0.13 -1.58 14.99
CA ALA A 16 0.55 -2.86 15.19
C ALA A 16 0.56 -3.31 16.67
N LYS A 17 0.71 -2.37 17.62
CA LYS A 17 0.57 -2.66 19.06
C LYS A 17 -0.84 -3.16 19.39
N GLU A 18 -1.88 -2.47 18.94
CA GLU A 18 -3.27 -2.86 19.21
C GLU A 18 -3.65 -4.19 18.55
N CYS A 19 -3.16 -4.47 17.34
CA CYS A 19 -3.34 -5.76 16.66
C CYS A 19 -2.69 -6.92 17.45
N ARG A 20 -1.50 -6.71 18.02
CA ARG A 20 -0.84 -7.70 18.89
C ARG A 20 -1.59 -7.89 20.20
N LEU A 21 -2.09 -6.82 20.80
CA LEU A 21 -2.90 -6.88 22.01
C LEU A 21 -4.22 -7.62 21.77
N TYR A 22 -4.85 -7.41 20.62
CA TYR A 22 -6.03 -8.16 20.19
C TYR A 22 -5.73 -9.66 20.11
N TYR A 23 -4.60 -10.04 19.51
CA TYR A 23 -4.18 -11.44 19.43
C TYR A 23 -4.02 -12.08 20.80
N LEU A 24 -3.34 -11.40 21.74
CA LEU A 24 -3.15 -11.91 23.10
C LEU A 24 -4.45 -12.07 23.88
N ARG A 25 -5.42 -11.18 23.67
CA ARG A 25 -6.72 -11.21 24.37
C ARG A 25 -7.67 -12.28 23.84
N ASN A 26 -7.70 -12.49 22.54
CA ASN A 26 -8.70 -13.32 21.88
C ASN A 26 -8.16 -14.69 21.43
N GLY A 27 -6.84 -14.88 21.43
CA GLY A 27 -6.20 -16.09 20.88
C GLY A 27 -6.31 -16.21 19.36
N GLU A 28 -6.73 -15.13 18.67
CA GLU A 28 -6.96 -15.12 17.23
C GLU A 28 -6.40 -13.83 16.60
N ARG A 29 -5.89 -13.93 15.36
CA ARG A 29 -5.44 -12.77 14.59
C ARG A 29 -6.61 -11.85 14.26
N ILE A 30 -6.38 -10.54 14.33
CA ILE A 30 -7.37 -9.53 13.96
C ILE A 30 -7.66 -9.59 12.45
N SER A 31 -8.91 -9.33 12.07
CA SER A 31 -9.31 -9.20 10.67
C SER A 31 -8.78 -7.91 10.05
N VAL A 32 -8.59 -7.90 8.72
CA VAL A 32 -8.11 -6.71 7.98
C VAL A 32 -9.14 -5.58 8.12
N SER A 33 -10.42 -5.93 8.08
CA SER A 33 -11.52 -4.99 8.26
C SER A 33 -11.52 -4.33 9.65
N ALA A 34 -11.24 -5.07 10.72
CA ALA A 34 -11.16 -4.53 12.08
C ALA A 34 -9.92 -3.65 12.27
N ALA A 35 -8.75 -4.09 11.76
CA ALA A 35 -7.52 -3.30 11.82
C ALA A 35 -7.68 -1.94 11.11
N SER A 36 -8.25 -1.92 9.89
CA SER A 36 -8.48 -0.67 9.17
C SER A 36 -9.51 0.23 9.84
N LYS A 37 -10.53 -0.34 10.51
CA LYS A 37 -11.51 0.44 11.27
C LYS A 37 -10.89 1.07 12.52
N LEU A 38 -9.99 0.37 13.19
CA LEU A 38 -9.29 0.88 14.35
C LEU A 38 -8.41 2.09 14.00
N LEU A 39 -7.63 2.00 12.91
CA LEU A 39 -6.82 3.13 12.43
C LEU A 39 -7.70 4.33 12.04
N SER A 40 -8.79 4.09 11.30
CA SER A 40 -9.76 5.15 10.93
C SER A 40 -10.34 5.85 12.17
N ASN A 41 -10.68 5.09 13.23
CA ASN A 41 -11.16 5.67 14.48
C ASN A 41 -10.08 6.53 15.18
N MET A 42 -8.81 6.09 15.17
CA MET A 42 -7.68 6.90 15.68
C MET A 42 -7.55 8.22 14.90
N MET A 43 -7.64 8.17 13.57
CA MET A 43 -7.58 9.39 12.73
C MET A 43 -8.76 10.33 13.00
N CYS A 44 -9.97 9.80 13.12
CA CYS A 44 -11.16 10.58 13.46
C CYS A 44 -11.01 11.38 14.77
N GLN A 45 -10.30 10.84 15.77
CA GLN A 45 -10.08 11.55 17.05
C GLN A 45 -9.19 12.79 16.90
N TYR A 46 -8.31 12.80 15.90
CA TYR A 46 -7.36 13.87 15.62
C TYR A 46 -7.72 14.65 14.34
N ARG A 47 -8.95 14.49 13.85
CA ARG A 47 -9.42 15.19 12.64
C ARG A 47 -9.34 16.69 12.85
N GLY A 48 -8.76 17.40 11.88
CA GLY A 48 -8.59 18.85 11.91
C GLY A 48 -7.38 19.33 12.72
N MET A 49 -6.56 18.42 13.28
CA MET A 49 -5.33 18.77 14.01
C MET A 49 -4.08 18.84 13.13
N GLY A 50 -4.24 18.76 11.80
CA GLY A 50 -3.12 18.88 10.84
C GLY A 50 -2.30 17.61 10.65
N LEU A 51 -2.83 16.43 10.99
CA LEU A 51 -2.22 15.16 10.58
C LEU A 51 -2.26 15.02 9.06
N SER A 52 -1.27 14.34 8.49
CA SER A 52 -1.24 13.98 7.07
C SER A 52 -0.83 12.52 6.90
N MET A 53 -1.77 11.66 6.50
CA MET A 53 -1.52 10.21 6.42
C MET A 53 -2.48 9.56 5.43
N GLY A 54 -1.92 9.01 4.35
CA GLY A 54 -2.61 8.10 3.45
C GLY A 54 -2.03 6.69 3.59
N SER A 55 -2.79 5.77 4.17
CA SER A 55 -2.35 4.38 4.36
C SER A 55 -3.28 3.37 3.70
N MET A 56 -2.69 2.25 3.32
CA MET A 56 -3.38 1.11 2.75
C MET A 56 -3.13 -0.09 3.65
N ILE A 57 -4.20 -0.64 4.22
CA ILE A 57 -4.16 -1.84 5.05
C ILE A 57 -4.47 -3.05 4.16
N CYS A 58 -3.44 -3.83 3.87
CA CYS A 58 -3.52 -5.06 3.09
C CYS A 58 -3.32 -6.27 4.00
N GLY A 59 -4.10 -7.32 3.82
CA GLY A 59 -3.95 -8.58 4.54
C GLY A 59 -4.83 -9.69 3.99
N TRP A 60 -4.72 -10.86 4.60
CA TRP A 60 -5.60 -12.00 4.36
C TRP A 60 -6.24 -12.40 5.68
N ASP A 61 -7.56 -12.56 5.69
CA ASP A 61 -8.31 -13.02 6.87
C ASP A 61 -9.36 -14.08 6.50
N LYS A 62 -10.25 -14.43 7.44
CA LYS A 62 -11.30 -15.43 7.23
C LYS A 62 -12.23 -15.13 6.03
N LYS A 63 -12.31 -13.88 5.56
CA LYS A 63 -13.09 -13.46 4.39
C LYS A 63 -12.28 -13.50 3.09
N GLY A 64 -11.01 -13.88 3.15
CA GLY A 64 -10.07 -13.89 2.02
C GLY A 64 -9.18 -12.64 1.99
N PRO A 65 -8.67 -12.25 0.80
CA PRO A 65 -7.83 -11.07 0.65
C PRO A 65 -8.63 -9.79 0.93
N GLY A 66 -8.06 -8.90 1.74
CA GLY A 66 -8.65 -7.63 2.11
C GLY A 66 -7.71 -6.46 1.84
N LEU A 67 -8.25 -5.39 1.26
CA LEU A 67 -7.53 -4.14 1.01
C LEU A 67 -8.41 -2.95 1.39
N TYR A 68 -7.88 -2.09 2.26
CA TYR A 68 -8.54 -0.88 2.72
C TYR A 68 -7.66 0.35 2.59
N TYR A 69 -8.20 1.42 2.05
CA TYR A 69 -7.62 2.76 2.13
C TYR A 69 -8.14 3.48 3.38
N VAL A 70 -7.24 4.12 4.13
CA VAL A 70 -7.52 4.94 5.31
C VAL A 70 -6.75 6.26 5.21
N ASP A 71 -7.42 7.38 5.45
CA ASP A 71 -6.78 8.72 5.46
C ASP A 71 -6.87 9.46 6.80
N GLU A 72 -6.18 10.60 6.93
CA GLU A 72 -6.21 11.47 8.11
C GLU A 72 -7.59 12.04 8.43
N ASN A 73 -8.47 12.13 7.44
CA ASN A 73 -9.84 12.59 7.62
C ASN A 73 -10.72 11.46 8.19
N GLY A 74 -10.19 10.26 8.38
CA GLY A 74 -10.93 9.11 8.88
C GLY A 74 -11.79 8.44 7.80
N THR A 75 -11.60 8.79 6.53
CA THR A 75 -12.12 8.04 5.39
C THR A 75 -11.65 6.61 5.48
N ARG A 76 -12.54 5.66 5.17
CA ARG A 76 -12.20 4.24 5.16
C ARG A 76 -12.93 3.55 4.02
N LEU A 77 -12.19 3.18 2.99
CA LEU A 77 -12.74 2.57 1.77
C LEU A 77 -12.20 1.16 1.60
N SER A 78 -13.09 0.22 1.25
CA SER A 78 -12.72 -1.11 0.78
C SER A 78 -12.67 -1.08 -0.75
N GLY A 79 -11.67 -1.71 -1.36
CA GLY A 79 -11.56 -1.73 -2.82
C GLY A 79 -10.51 -2.71 -3.30
N ASN A 80 -10.49 -2.96 -4.60
CA ASN A 80 -9.58 -3.95 -5.20
C ASN A 80 -8.21 -3.34 -5.56
N MET A 81 -8.16 -2.02 -5.71
CA MET A 81 -6.99 -1.30 -6.21
C MET A 81 -6.99 0.12 -5.68
N PHE A 82 -5.83 0.57 -5.19
CA PHE A 82 -5.63 1.92 -4.68
C PHE A 82 -4.21 2.40 -5.01
N SER A 83 -4.04 3.71 -5.08
CA SER A 83 -2.77 4.41 -5.18
C SER A 83 -2.86 5.71 -4.38
N THR A 84 -1.77 6.06 -3.68
CA THR A 84 -1.68 7.19 -2.75
C THR A 84 -0.31 7.88 -2.84
N GLY A 85 -0.20 9.10 -2.33
CA GLY A 85 0.98 9.95 -2.45
C GLY A 85 0.94 10.87 -3.67
N SER A 86 2.02 11.65 -3.87
CA SER A 86 2.13 12.65 -4.95
C SER A 86 2.13 12.03 -6.35
N GLY A 87 2.71 10.84 -6.50
CA GLY A 87 2.77 10.11 -7.77
C GLY A 87 1.52 9.28 -8.11
N ASN A 88 0.42 9.44 -7.35
CA ASN A 88 -0.71 8.51 -7.43
C ASN A 88 -1.37 8.42 -8.81
N THR A 89 -1.54 9.56 -9.50
CA THR A 89 -2.20 9.65 -10.81
C THR A 89 -1.40 8.96 -11.90
N TYR A 90 -0.07 9.09 -11.88
CA TYR A 90 0.81 8.41 -12.82
C TYR A 90 0.79 6.89 -12.61
N ALA A 91 0.78 6.44 -11.36
CA ALA A 91 0.68 5.02 -11.05
C ALA A 91 -0.66 4.44 -11.50
N TYR A 92 -1.78 5.14 -11.27
CA TYR A 92 -3.10 4.73 -11.77
C TYR A 92 -3.10 4.59 -13.29
N GLY A 93 -2.57 5.57 -14.04
CA GLY A 93 -2.58 5.53 -15.50
C GLY A 93 -1.94 4.26 -16.09
N VAL A 94 -0.83 3.79 -15.51
CA VAL A 94 -0.18 2.54 -15.94
C VAL A 94 -0.93 1.32 -15.42
N MET A 95 -1.31 1.32 -14.14
CA MET A 95 -1.96 0.19 -13.50
C MET A 95 -3.33 -0.12 -14.13
N ASP A 96 -4.17 0.90 -14.35
CA ASP A 96 -5.49 0.79 -14.99
C ASP A 96 -5.39 0.28 -16.44
N SER A 97 -4.30 0.62 -17.15
CA SER A 97 -4.11 0.21 -18.54
C SER A 97 -3.76 -1.27 -18.71
N GLY A 98 -3.14 -1.89 -17.69
CA GLY A 98 -2.65 -3.26 -17.74
C GLY A 98 -3.36 -4.25 -16.81
N TYR A 99 -4.24 -3.77 -15.93
CA TYR A 99 -4.89 -4.60 -14.93
C TYR A 99 -5.86 -5.61 -15.56
N ARG A 100 -5.75 -6.87 -15.12
CA ARG A 100 -6.76 -7.90 -15.32
C ARG A 100 -6.95 -8.69 -14.03
N PRO A 101 -8.18 -9.14 -13.70
CA PRO A 101 -8.41 -9.95 -12.50
C PRO A 101 -7.66 -11.30 -12.47
N ASP A 102 -7.29 -11.80 -13.65
CA ASP A 102 -6.70 -13.12 -13.88
C ASP A 102 -5.20 -13.07 -14.22
N LEU A 103 -4.50 -12.01 -13.80
CA LEU A 103 -3.04 -11.91 -13.96
C LEU A 103 -2.33 -13.07 -13.25
N THR A 104 -1.32 -13.61 -13.91
CA THR A 104 -0.35 -14.48 -13.23
C THR A 104 0.49 -13.67 -12.23
N PRO A 105 1.12 -14.31 -11.23
CA PRO A 105 1.96 -13.60 -10.27
C PRO A 105 3.05 -12.73 -10.94
N GLU A 106 3.73 -13.26 -11.95
CA GLU A 106 4.79 -12.53 -12.66
C GLU A 106 4.26 -11.33 -13.45
N GLU A 107 3.11 -11.45 -14.11
CA GLU A 107 2.48 -10.32 -14.80
C GLU A 107 2.02 -9.24 -13.81
N ALA A 108 1.50 -9.62 -12.65
CA ALA A 108 1.10 -8.69 -11.60
C ALA A 108 2.31 -7.95 -10.99
N TYR A 109 3.42 -8.66 -10.78
CA TYR A 109 4.68 -8.07 -10.32
C TYR A 109 5.20 -7.06 -11.33
N ASP A 110 5.22 -7.43 -12.60
CA ASP A 110 5.69 -6.56 -13.67
C ASP A 110 4.80 -5.32 -13.83
N LEU A 111 3.47 -5.47 -13.76
CA LEU A 111 2.54 -4.33 -13.78
C LEU A 111 2.76 -3.39 -12.58
N GLY A 112 2.87 -3.92 -11.36
CA GLY A 112 3.12 -3.13 -10.16
C GLY A 112 4.46 -2.39 -10.23
N ARG A 113 5.51 -3.07 -10.69
CA ARG A 113 6.84 -2.48 -10.90
C ARG A 113 6.80 -1.34 -11.92
N ARG A 114 6.22 -1.58 -13.10
CA ARG A 114 6.08 -0.56 -14.16
C ARG A 114 5.29 0.65 -13.67
N ALA A 115 4.20 0.44 -12.94
CA ALA A 115 3.37 1.53 -12.41
C ALA A 115 4.16 2.46 -11.49
N ILE A 116 4.95 1.91 -10.56
CA ILE A 116 5.80 2.71 -9.67
C ILE A 116 6.94 3.39 -10.45
N VAL A 117 7.62 2.66 -11.33
CA VAL A 117 8.74 3.21 -12.12
C VAL A 117 8.29 4.41 -12.95
N HIS A 118 7.17 4.32 -13.65
CA HIS A 118 6.66 5.44 -14.44
C HIS A 118 6.16 6.59 -13.57
N ALA A 119 5.62 6.32 -12.38
CA ALA A 119 5.26 7.37 -11.42
C ALA A 119 6.50 8.13 -10.95
N THR A 120 7.56 7.42 -10.55
CA THR A 120 8.84 8.03 -10.15
C THR A 120 9.54 8.78 -11.29
N HIS A 121 9.28 8.40 -12.54
CA HIS A 121 9.83 9.11 -13.69
C HIS A 121 9.21 10.50 -13.89
N ARG A 122 7.97 10.70 -13.45
CA ARG A 122 7.20 11.94 -13.67
C ARG A 122 7.08 12.81 -12.41
N ASP A 123 6.96 12.19 -11.24
CA ASP A 123 6.83 12.89 -9.96
C ASP A 123 8.18 13.13 -9.29
N SER A 124 8.54 14.40 -9.06
CA SER A 124 9.82 14.78 -8.46
C SER A 124 9.99 14.35 -7.01
N TYR A 125 8.91 14.06 -6.29
CA TYR A 125 8.95 13.65 -4.88
C TYR A 125 8.97 12.14 -4.70
N SER A 126 8.97 11.37 -5.78
CA SER A 126 8.97 9.91 -5.78
C SER A 126 10.22 9.36 -6.47
N GLY A 127 10.94 8.42 -5.85
CA GLY A 127 12.15 7.84 -6.43
C GLY A 127 12.83 6.79 -5.53
N GLY A 128 14.08 6.44 -5.85
CA GLY A 128 14.87 5.46 -5.09
C GLY A 128 14.65 4.04 -5.60
N VAL A 129 14.03 3.19 -4.77
CA VAL A 129 13.86 1.76 -5.06
C VAL A 129 12.38 1.35 -5.02
N VAL A 130 12.02 0.39 -5.87
CA VAL A 130 10.73 -0.29 -5.82
C VAL A 130 10.82 -1.40 -4.78
N ASN A 131 10.10 -1.24 -3.65
CA ASN A 131 9.89 -2.32 -2.69
C ASN A 131 8.53 -2.96 -2.95
N MET A 132 8.52 -4.21 -3.40
CA MET A 132 7.29 -4.93 -3.71
C MET A 132 7.06 -6.10 -2.76
N TYR A 133 5.80 -6.26 -2.36
CA TYR A 133 5.33 -7.32 -1.48
C TYR A 133 4.15 -8.03 -2.13
N HIS A 134 4.00 -9.32 -1.85
CA HIS A 134 2.87 -10.14 -2.29
C HIS A 134 2.21 -10.76 -1.07
N MET A 135 0.94 -10.42 -0.85
CA MET A 135 0.10 -11.03 0.19
C MET A 135 -0.50 -12.34 -0.31
N LYS A 136 -0.29 -13.43 0.42
CA LYS A 136 -0.88 -14.74 0.20
C LYS A 136 -1.70 -15.16 1.44
N GLU A 137 -2.39 -16.29 1.34
CA GLU A 137 -3.17 -16.85 2.44
C GLU A 137 -2.32 -17.16 3.69
N ASP A 138 -1.08 -17.62 3.48
CA ASP A 138 -0.13 -17.96 4.54
C ASP A 138 0.72 -16.77 5.02
N GLY A 139 0.51 -15.58 4.47
CA GLY A 139 1.19 -14.35 4.85
C GLY A 139 1.80 -13.61 3.68
N TRP A 140 2.56 -12.55 3.98
CA TRP A 140 3.21 -11.76 2.94
C TRP A 140 4.63 -12.25 2.66
N VAL A 141 5.06 -12.09 1.41
CA VAL A 141 6.45 -12.28 0.99
C VAL A 141 7.00 -10.98 0.41
N LYS A 142 8.25 -10.65 0.73
CA LYS A 142 8.98 -9.58 0.04
C LYS A 142 9.43 -10.13 -1.31
N VAL A 143 8.95 -9.53 -2.40
CA VAL A 143 9.25 -9.99 -3.76
C VAL A 143 10.58 -9.40 -4.22
N GLU A 144 10.74 -8.09 -4.09
CA GLU A 144 11.94 -7.40 -4.58
C GLU A 144 12.19 -6.06 -3.87
N CYS A 145 13.39 -5.53 -4.11
CA CYS A 145 13.87 -4.22 -3.70
C CYS A 145 14.80 -3.69 -4.79
N THR A 146 14.23 -3.29 -5.92
CA THR A 146 14.97 -3.02 -7.16
C THR A 146 15.13 -1.53 -7.38
N ASP A 147 16.31 -1.09 -7.81
CA ASP A 147 16.57 0.32 -8.09
C ASP A 147 15.75 0.82 -9.29
N VAL A 148 15.12 1.99 -9.14
CA VAL A 148 14.29 2.59 -10.20
C VAL A 148 15.12 3.00 -11.41
N SER A 149 16.35 3.46 -11.19
CA SER A 149 17.25 3.89 -12.26
C SER A 149 17.58 2.73 -13.18
N ASP A 150 17.94 1.58 -12.61
CA ASP A 150 18.24 0.35 -13.36
C ASP A 150 17.04 -0.07 -14.21
N LEU A 151 15.84 -0.06 -13.63
CA LEU A 151 14.61 -0.40 -14.33
C LEU A 151 14.27 0.57 -15.46
N LEU A 152 14.44 1.88 -15.24
CA LEU A 152 14.21 2.88 -16.28
C LEU A 152 15.18 2.73 -17.46
N HIS A 153 16.45 2.44 -17.19
CA HIS A 153 17.44 2.16 -18.24
C HIS A 153 17.06 0.91 -19.02
N GLN A 154 16.73 -0.19 -18.33
CA GLN A 154 16.28 -1.43 -18.95
C GLN A 154 15.06 -1.22 -19.86
N TYR A 155 14.04 -0.47 -19.42
CA TYR A 155 12.85 -0.21 -20.25
C TYR A 155 13.12 0.74 -21.42
N ARG A 156 14.12 1.62 -21.32
CA ARG A 156 14.52 2.49 -22.43
C ARG A 156 15.26 1.71 -23.51
N GLU A 157 16.16 0.81 -23.11
CA GLU A 157 16.91 -0.05 -24.03
C GLU A 157 15.99 -1.04 -24.75
N ALA A 158 14.97 -1.57 -24.09
CA ALA A 158 14.00 -2.48 -24.72
C ALA A 158 13.13 -1.83 -25.82
N ASN A 159 13.07 -0.49 -25.87
CA ASN A 159 12.33 0.27 -26.89
C ASN A 159 13.22 0.77 -28.04
N GLN A 160 14.53 0.48 -28.00
CA GLN A 160 15.48 0.74 -29.09
C GLN A 160 15.63 -0.50 -29.98
#